data_AF-A0AAV7DXE1-F1
#
_entry.id   AF-A0AAV7DXE1-F1
#
_cell.length_a   1.000
_cell.length_b   1.000
_cell.length_c   1.000
_cell.angle_alpha   90.00
_cell.angle_beta   90.00
_cell.angle_gamma   90.00
#
_symmetry.space_group_name_H-M   'P 1'
#
loop_
_entity.id
_entity.type
_entity.pdbx_description
1 polymer ?
#
loop_
_entity_poly.entity_id
_entity_poly.type
_entity_poly.pdbx_seq_one_letter_code
_entity_poly.pdbx_strand_id
1 'polypeptide(L)'
;MSALDRVIGLHQSSPTAALARALDSRASRFAVAASVTGIPRSEEICRFLVRCTLRFRGYTMALISQTVPSYCMYSEIPQYKHEQSTTITMSRTMEYGALVRNKSSCIESTKVLSSSRSKRLQRMVVGASPPTEDAVVAAEPLTKEDLVGYLASGCKPKEKWRIGTEHEKFGFELETLRPIGYGQISELLNGLAERFDWDRIMEGEYIIGLKQGKQSISLEPGGQFELSGAPLETVHQTCAEVNSHLYQVKAVAEDIGVGFLGVGFQPKWELKDIPIMPKGRYEIMRTYMPKVGSLGLDMMFRTCTVQVNLDFSSEADMIRKFRAGLALQPIATALFANSPFKEGKPNGYLSMRSHIWTDTDNNRSGMLPFVFDDSFGFEQYVDYALDVPMYFVYRKKKYIDCSGMSFRDFMDGKLPQIPGELPTLNDWENHLTTIFPEVRLKRYLEMRGADGGPWRRICALPAFWVGLLYDEVSLQNVLDLTSDWTPEERQMLRAKVPLTGLKTPFRDGLLKHVAEDILRFSEEGLDRRGYKETGFLKEVAEVVRTGVTPAERLLDLYHGKWGRKVDPVFEELLY
;
A
#
# COMPACT_ATOMS: atom_id res chain seq x y z
N MET A 1 -6.45 -53.97 -46.09
CA MET A 1 -6.93 -53.24 -47.28
C MET A 1 -6.28 -51.85 -47.21
N SER A 2 -5.04 -51.70 -47.71
CA SER A 2 -4.66 -51.21 -49.06
C SER A 2 -5.08 -49.74 -49.28
N ALA A 3 -4.26 -48.76 -49.67
CA ALA A 3 -3.08 -48.72 -50.56
C ALA A 3 -2.44 -47.29 -50.43
N LEU A 4 -1.10 -47.14 -50.31
CA LEU A 4 -0.08 -46.72 -51.33
C LEU A 4 -0.02 -45.17 -51.54
N ASP A 5 1.13 -44.47 -51.60
CA ASP A 5 2.50 -44.76 -52.10
C ASP A 5 3.60 -43.96 -51.33
N ARG A 6 4.70 -44.60 -50.86
CA ARG A 6 6.13 -44.64 -51.35
C ARG A 6 6.94 -43.33 -51.13
N VAL A 7 8.22 -43.32 -50.68
CA VAL A 7 9.42 -44.10 -51.04
C VAL A 7 10.48 -44.07 -49.90
N ILE A 8 10.90 -45.28 -49.46
CA ILE A 8 12.25 -45.84 -49.21
C ILE A 8 13.39 -45.00 -48.57
N GLY A 9 13.95 -45.56 -47.48
CA GLY A 9 15.31 -45.35 -46.96
C GLY A 9 15.45 -45.83 -45.49
N LEU A 10 15.34 -47.14 -45.23
CA LEU A 10 16.43 -48.07 -44.88
C LEU A 10 17.18 -47.84 -43.53
N HIS A 11 17.10 -48.89 -42.69
CA HIS A 11 17.81 -49.25 -41.45
C HIS A 11 17.46 -48.50 -40.15
N GLN A 12 16.63 -49.10 -39.28
CA GLN A 12 16.87 -50.20 -38.32
C GLN A 12 17.63 -49.78 -37.05
N SER A 13 16.86 -49.85 -35.97
CA SER A 13 17.04 -49.64 -34.53
C SER A 13 18.16 -50.44 -33.84
N SER A 14 18.85 -49.75 -32.91
CA SER A 14 19.33 -50.16 -31.55
C SER A 14 20.10 -51.50 -31.41
N PRO A 15 20.69 -51.92 -30.25
CA PRO A 15 20.57 -51.43 -28.87
C PRO A 15 21.86 -51.41 -28.01
N THR A 16 21.68 -50.90 -26.78
CA THR A 16 22.44 -51.13 -25.53
C THR A 16 23.09 -52.52 -25.37
N ALA A 17 24.37 -52.55 -24.96
CA ALA A 17 24.89 -53.37 -23.85
C ALA A 17 26.41 -53.20 -23.63
N ALA A 18 26.80 -53.23 -22.35
CA ALA A 18 28.11 -53.62 -21.79
C ALA A 18 29.28 -52.62 -21.80
N LEU A 19 29.53 -51.99 -20.63
CA LEU A 19 30.75 -52.30 -19.87
C LEU A 19 30.52 -52.13 -18.36
N ALA A 20 30.67 -53.22 -17.63
CA ALA A 20 30.86 -53.27 -16.19
C ALA A 20 32.33 -53.63 -15.89
N ARG A 21 32.79 -53.23 -14.70
CA ARG A 21 34.02 -53.64 -13.96
C ARG A 21 35.25 -52.71 -14.03
N ALA A 22 35.45 -51.96 -12.93
CA ALA A 22 36.68 -51.84 -12.12
C ALA A 22 36.34 -50.84 -10.99
N LEU A 23 35.94 -51.25 -9.78
CA LEU A 23 36.78 -51.73 -8.67
C LEU A 23 38.12 -51.00 -8.50
N ASP A 24 38.15 -50.21 -7.42
CA ASP A 24 39.19 -50.15 -6.39
C ASP A 24 40.34 -49.13 -6.50
N SER A 25 40.75 -48.64 -5.33
CA SER A 25 41.85 -47.72 -4.99
C SER A 25 41.59 -46.19 -5.03
N ARG A 26 41.24 -45.63 -3.87
CA ARG A 26 41.94 -44.47 -3.25
C ARG A 26 41.37 -44.18 -1.86
N ALA A 27 41.75 -45.03 -0.91
CA ALA A 27 41.96 -44.61 0.48
C ALA A 27 43.48 -44.72 0.74
N SER A 28 44.15 -43.60 1.03
CA SER A 28 45.36 -43.51 1.86
C SER A 28 45.97 -42.11 1.81
N ARG A 29 46.48 -41.67 2.97
CA ARG A 29 47.08 -40.37 3.36
C ARG A 29 46.00 -39.36 3.79
N PHE A 30 45.66 -39.21 5.05
CA PHE A 30 46.52 -38.96 6.22
C PHE A 30 45.97 -39.66 7.49
N ALA A 31 46.88 -40.22 8.29
CA ALA A 31 46.65 -40.63 9.67
C ALA A 31 47.88 -40.24 10.52
N VAL A 32 47.67 -40.22 11.85
CA VAL A 32 48.59 -40.01 13.00
C VAL A 32 48.46 -38.59 13.58
N ALA A 33 48.05 -38.34 14.85
CA ALA A 33 48.03 -39.15 16.09
C ALA A 33 46.78 -38.81 16.96
N ALA A 34 46.04 -39.81 17.51
CA ALA A 34 46.09 -40.32 18.91
C ALA A 34 45.63 -39.29 19.97
N SER A 35 44.78 -39.56 20.98
CA SER A 35 44.10 -40.73 21.54
C SER A 35 43.27 -40.25 22.76
N VAL A 36 42.38 -41.10 23.30
CA VAL A 36 41.89 -41.22 24.70
C VAL A 36 40.35 -41.09 24.89
N THR A 37 39.73 -42.28 25.02
CA THR A 37 38.52 -42.69 25.81
C THR A 37 37.15 -42.07 25.48
N GLY A 38 36.01 -42.78 25.45
CA GLY A 38 35.63 -44.15 25.82
C GLY A 38 34.09 -44.27 25.70
N ILE A 39 33.66 -45.40 25.14
CA ILE A 39 32.30 -45.91 24.79
C ILE A 39 31.43 -46.23 26.06
N PRO A 40 30.10 -46.54 26.05
CA PRO A 40 29.12 -46.75 24.95
C PRO A 40 27.73 -46.06 25.06
N ARG A 41 26.99 -46.17 23.94
CA ARG A 41 25.53 -46.10 23.79
C ARG A 41 24.81 -47.35 24.32
N SER A 42 23.54 -47.22 24.71
CA SER A 42 22.52 -48.27 24.49
C SER A 42 21.12 -47.66 24.36
N GLU A 43 20.47 -47.93 23.23
CA GLU A 43 19.01 -47.93 23.08
C GLU A 43 18.43 -49.13 23.85
N GLU A 44 17.29 -48.98 24.53
CA GLU A 44 16.09 -49.80 24.35
C GLU A 44 15.03 -49.58 25.46
N ILE A 45 13.76 -49.80 25.08
CA ILE A 45 12.60 -50.22 25.90
C ILE A 45 11.60 -49.14 26.40
N CYS A 46 10.48 -49.12 25.65
CA CYS A 46 9.07 -49.15 26.05
C CYS A 46 8.31 -47.91 26.57
N ARG A 47 7.32 -47.55 25.73
CA ARG A 47 6.01 -46.94 26.00
C ARG A 47 5.46 -47.18 27.42
N PHE A 48 5.04 -46.09 28.09
CA PHE A 48 3.83 -46.11 28.92
C PHE A 48 3.12 -44.74 28.96
N LEU A 49 1.94 -44.76 28.35
CA LEU A 49 0.72 -43.96 28.50
C LEU A 49 0.52 -42.96 29.67
N VAL A 50 -0.19 -41.87 29.31
CA VAL A 50 -1.23 -41.09 30.05
C VAL A 50 -0.87 -39.74 30.70
N ARG A 51 -1.57 -38.72 30.16
CA ARG A 51 -2.06 -37.44 30.74
C ARG A 51 -1.79 -37.18 32.23
N CYS A 52 -1.32 -35.97 32.53
CA CYS A 52 -1.80 -35.19 33.66
C CYS A 52 -1.74 -33.67 33.37
N THR A 53 -2.91 -33.10 33.12
CA THR A 53 -3.27 -31.70 33.35
C THR A 53 -3.11 -31.36 34.83
N LEU A 54 -2.43 -30.26 35.17
CA LEU A 54 -2.59 -29.59 36.46
C LEU A 54 -2.61 -28.07 36.29
N ARG A 55 -3.77 -27.50 36.64
CA ARG A 55 -4.01 -26.09 36.97
C ARG A 55 -3.15 -25.67 38.16
N PHE A 56 -2.71 -24.42 38.18
CA PHE A 56 -2.49 -23.69 39.43
C PHE A 56 -3.29 -22.39 39.44
N ARG A 57 -4.14 -22.26 40.47
CA ARG A 57 -4.83 -21.03 40.89
C ARG A 57 -4.05 -20.45 42.06
N GLY A 58 -3.83 -19.13 42.01
CA GLY A 58 -4.07 -18.19 43.11
C GLY A 58 -3.09 -18.17 44.30
N TYR A 59 -2.35 -17.07 44.41
CA TYR A 59 -2.06 -16.40 45.68
C TYR A 59 -2.15 -14.89 45.48
N THR A 60 -2.81 -14.20 46.40
CA THR A 60 -3.01 -12.74 46.44
C THR A 60 -2.31 -12.16 47.68
N MET A 61 -1.77 -10.95 47.49
CA MET A 61 -1.40 -9.88 48.45
C MET A 61 -0.16 -10.01 49.36
N ALA A 62 0.77 -9.06 49.21
CA ALA A 62 0.95 -7.97 50.18
C ALA A 62 1.76 -6.77 49.61
N LEU A 63 1.23 -5.57 49.79
CA LEU A 63 1.87 -4.26 49.63
C LEU A 63 2.81 -3.97 50.80
N ILE A 64 4.05 -3.52 50.54
CA ILE A 64 4.80 -2.61 51.44
C ILE A 64 5.57 -1.59 50.60
N SER A 65 5.29 -0.32 50.88
CA SER A 65 5.96 0.93 50.50
C SER A 65 7.38 1.00 51.07
N GLN A 66 8.38 1.46 50.29
CA GLN A 66 9.43 2.38 50.75
C GLN A 66 10.01 3.23 49.60
N THR A 67 10.39 4.44 49.98
CA THR A 67 10.73 5.65 49.22
C THR A 67 12.20 5.77 48.77
N VAL A 68 12.36 6.45 47.61
CA VAL A 68 13.46 7.27 46.99
C VAL A 68 14.85 7.41 47.67
N PRO A 69 15.94 7.70 46.90
CA PRO A 69 16.25 9.11 46.60
C PRO A 69 16.68 9.44 45.16
N SER A 70 16.26 10.63 44.76
CA SER A 70 16.54 11.35 43.52
C SER A 70 18.00 11.79 43.42
N TYR A 71 18.60 11.68 42.22
CA TYR A 71 19.81 12.42 41.86
C TYR A 71 19.43 13.57 40.92
N CYS A 72 19.67 14.80 41.39
CA CYS A 72 19.69 16.03 40.61
C CYS A 72 21.07 16.16 39.94
N MET A 73 21.10 16.33 38.62
CA MET A 73 22.26 16.84 37.89
C MET A 73 21.86 18.17 37.26
N TYR A 74 22.45 19.25 37.80
CA TYR A 74 22.48 20.57 37.19
C TYR A 74 23.36 20.53 35.93
N SER A 75 22.89 21.13 34.84
CA SER A 75 23.79 21.64 33.81
C SER A 75 23.26 22.98 33.30
N GLU A 76 24.20 23.89 33.14
CA GLU A 76 24.06 25.33 33.05
C GLU A 76 23.54 25.77 31.68
N ILE A 77 22.69 26.81 31.68
CA ILE A 77 22.25 27.53 30.49
C ILE A 77 23.16 28.76 30.34
N PRO A 78 23.90 28.94 29.23
CA PRO A 78 24.62 30.19 28.98
C PRO A 78 23.65 31.29 28.53
N GLN A 79 23.57 32.36 29.32
CA GLN A 79 23.03 33.65 28.90
C GLN A 79 24.00 34.33 27.92
N TYR A 80 23.50 34.71 26.74
CA TYR A 80 24.14 35.74 25.91
C TYR A 80 23.33 37.02 25.99
N LYS A 81 23.96 38.08 26.52
CA LYS A 81 23.54 39.47 26.42
C LYS A 81 23.97 40.02 25.05
N HIS A 82 23.09 40.76 24.39
CA HIS A 82 23.50 41.88 23.55
C HIS A 82 22.49 43.02 23.71
N GLU A 83 23.01 44.20 24.02
CA GLU A 83 22.30 45.46 24.23
C GLU A 83 21.87 46.12 22.90
N GLN A 84 20.72 46.83 22.95
CA GLN A 84 20.40 48.18 22.42
C GLN A 84 21.03 48.63 21.08
N SER A 85 20.38 49.34 20.15
CA SER A 85 19.17 50.19 20.11
C SER A 85 18.98 50.60 18.64
N THR A 86 17.75 50.71 18.11
CA THR A 86 17.37 51.85 17.25
C THR A 86 15.84 51.99 17.17
N THR A 87 15.40 53.18 17.58
CA THR A 87 14.08 53.81 17.47
C THR A 87 13.55 53.89 16.03
N ILE A 88 12.23 53.76 15.81
CA ILE A 88 11.43 54.62 14.90
C ILE A 88 9.95 54.62 15.34
N THR A 89 9.39 55.82 15.23
CA THR A 89 8.19 56.45 15.79
C THR A 89 6.82 55.87 15.36
N MET A 90 5.87 55.78 16.30
CA MET A 90 4.42 55.76 16.02
C MET A 90 3.82 57.16 16.25
N SER A 91 3.05 57.65 15.27
CA SER A 91 2.27 58.88 15.38
C SER A 91 0.84 58.55 15.84
N ARG A 92 0.39 59.23 16.90
CA ARG A 92 -0.99 59.29 17.39
C ARG A 92 -1.83 60.26 16.55
N THR A 93 -3.12 59.97 16.45
CA THR A 93 -4.18 61.00 16.52
C THR A 93 -5.34 60.46 17.34
N MET A 94 -5.61 61.15 18.46
CA MET A 94 -6.84 61.09 19.24
C MET A 94 -7.79 62.17 18.70
N GLU A 95 -9.10 61.90 18.72
CA GLU A 95 -10.07 62.98 18.95
C GLU A 95 -11.30 62.48 19.74
N TYR A 96 -11.80 63.40 20.55
CA TYR A 96 -12.72 63.28 21.67
C TYR A 96 -14.18 63.54 21.23
N GLY A 97 -15.16 63.00 21.97
CA GLY A 97 -16.56 63.46 21.89
C GLY A 97 -17.49 62.66 22.78
N ALA A 98 -17.90 63.25 23.91
CA ALA A 98 -18.70 62.65 24.96
C ALA A 98 -20.14 63.17 25.00
N LEU A 99 -21.00 62.39 25.65
CA LEU A 99 -22.28 62.71 26.32
C LEU A 99 -23.51 63.00 25.44
N VAL A 100 -24.59 62.20 25.60
CA VAL A 100 -25.77 62.52 26.44
C VAL A 100 -26.63 61.26 26.66
N ARG A 101 -27.16 61.13 27.89
CA ARG A 101 -28.08 60.09 28.38
C ARG A 101 -29.53 60.37 27.96
N ASN A 102 -30.31 59.33 27.67
CA ASN A 102 -31.71 59.28 28.13
C ASN A 102 -32.17 57.83 28.36
N LYS A 103 -32.89 57.64 29.47
CA LYS A 103 -33.43 56.36 29.97
C LYS A 103 -34.81 56.11 29.37
N SER A 104 -35.09 54.86 29.00
CA SER A 104 -36.41 54.23 29.20
C SER A 104 -36.29 52.71 29.16
N SER A 105 -36.83 52.09 30.21
CA SER A 105 -37.17 50.68 30.47
C SER A 105 -37.83 49.98 29.26
N CYS A 106 -37.80 48.66 29.04
CA CYS A 106 -37.91 47.53 29.96
C CYS A 106 -37.68 46.20 29.18
N ILE A 107 -37.23 45.16 29.92
CA ILE A 107 -37.53 43.71 29.78
C ILE A 107 -36.73 42.84 28.77
N GLU A 108 -35.98 41.90 29.38
CA GLU A 108 -35.56 40.53 28.97
C GLU A 108 -34.77 40.35 27.66
N SER A 109 -33.65 39.61 27.57
CA SER A 109 -33.11 38.52 28.39
C SER A 109 -31.62 38.35 28.06
N THR A 110 -30.81 38.08 29.08
CA THR A 110 -29.36 37.90 29.02
C THR A 110 -28.96 36.62 28.27
N LYS A 111 -28.27 36.77 27.14
CA LYS A 111 -27.34 35.75 26.61
C LYS A 111 -25.92 36.25 26.75
N VAL A 112 -25.17 35.60 27.63
CA VAL A 112 -23.73 35.80 27.85
C VAL A 112 -22.97 35.33 26.63
N LEU A 113 -22.21 36.25 26.03
CA LEU A 113 -21.13 35.99 25.09
C LEU A 113 -20.04 35.16 25.79
N SER A 114 -19.75 33.98 25.27
CA SER A 114 -18.50 33.29 25.54
C SER A 114 -17.80 32.99 24.21
N SER A 115 -16.52 33.37 24.18
CA SER A 115 -15.58 33.28 23.08
C SER A 115 -15.42 31.85 22.56
N SER A 116 -15.74 31.61 21.28
CA SER A 116 -15.37 30.37 20.60
C SER A 116 -13.92 30.46 20.11
N ARG A 117 -13.03 29.77 20.81
CA ARG A 117 -11.70 29.41 20.29
C ARG A 117 -11.91 28.54 19.05
N SER A 118 -11.40 29.01 17.92
CA SER A 118 -11.29 28.26 16.67
C SER A 118 -10.56 26.93 16.93
N LYS A 119 -11.28 25.82 16.84
CA LYS A 119 -10.69 24.47 16.84
C LYS A 119 -10.24 24.18 15.41
N ARG A 120 -8.91 24.12 15.22
CA ARG A 120 -8.25 23.57 14.03
C ARG A 120 -8.84 22.19 13.72
N LEU A 121 -9.40 22.02 12.52
CA LEU A 121 -9.67 20.71 11.94
C LEU A 121 -8.33 20.04 11.59
N GLN A 122 -8.00 18.99 12.34
CA GLN A 122 -7.05 17.95 11.93
C GLN A 122 -7.82 16.64 11.90
N ARG A 123 -8.28 16.25 10.71
CA ARG A 123 -8.72 14.89 10.40
C ARG A 123 -8.42 14.65 8.94
N MET A 124 -7.73 13.56 8.64
CA MET A 124 -7.90 12.78 7.42
C MET A 124 -7.12 11.48 7.58
N VAL A 125 -7.88 10.40 7.60
CA VAL A 125 -7.43 9.03 7.37
C VAL A 125 -7.80 8.77 5.92
N VAL A 126 -6.89 8.26 5.12
CA VAL A 126 -7.13 8.04 3.70
C VAL A 126 -6.88 6.57 3.42
N GLY A 127 -7.98 5.83 3.37
CA GLY A 127 -8.21 4.58 2.65
C GLY A 127 -9.59 4.70 2.03
N ALA A 128 -10.22 3.63 1.54
CA ALA A 128 -11.58 3.67 0.98
C ALA A 128 -12.72 3.94 2.02
N SER A 129 -12.49 4.88 2.94
CA SER A 129 -13.45 5.50 3.86
C SER A 129 -14.56 6.23 3.08
N PRO A 130 -15.80 6.27 3.61
CA PRO A 130 -16.88 6.99 2.97
C PRO A 130 -16.52 8.48 2.86
N PRO A 131 -16.87 9.13 1.73
CA PRO A 131 -16.66 10.56 1.55
C PRO A 131 -17.31 11.36 2.69
N THR A 132 -16.59 12.35 3.21
CA THR A 132 -17.06 13.19 4.32
C THR A 132 -17.99 14.30 3.83
N GLU A 133 -19.16 14.44 4.46
CA GLU A 133 -20.09 15.55 4.26
C GLU A 133 -19.68 16.78 5.08
N ASP A 134 -18.53 17.39 4.80
CA ASP A 134 -18.28 18.75 5.31
C ASP A 134 -18.44 19.73 4.14
N ALA A 135 -19.67 20.21 3.94
CA ALA A 135 -19.93 21.34 3.07
C ALA A 135 -19.37 22.61 3.73
N VAL A 136 -18.06 22.83 3.61
CA VAL A 136 -17.53 24.19 3.73
C VAL A 136 -17.88 24.86 2.41
N VAL A 137 -19.06 25.47 2.35
CA VAL A 137 -19.36 26.43 1.29
C VAL A 137 -18.38 27.57 1.49
N ALA A 138 -17.28 27.56 0.75
CA ALA A 138 -16.45 28.74 0.61
C ALA A 138 -17.38 29.87 0.11
N ALA A 139 -17.30 31.06 0.72
CA ALA A 139 -18.15 32.19 0.34
C ALA A 139 -17.92 32.62 -1.13
N GLU A 140 -16.83 32.16 -1.73
CA GLU A 140 -16.43 32.36 -3.12
C GLU A 140 -16.21 30.98 -3.81
N PRO A 141 -16.51 30.85 -5.12
CA PRO A 141 -16.21 29.65 -5.90
C PRO A 141 -14.72 29.26 -5.81
N LEU A 142 -14.44 27.95 -5.76
CA LEU A 142 -13.05 27.48 -5.83
C LEU A 142 -12.41 27.90 -7.15
N THR A 143 -11.16 28.30 -7.09
CA THR A 143 -10.30 28.60 -8.24
C THR A 143 -9.30 27.47 -8.49
N LYS A 144 -8.60 27.50 -9.63
CA LYS A 144 -7.51 26.55 -9.91
C LYS A 144 -6.42 26.67 -8.84
N GLU A 145 -6.12 27.89 -8.42
CA GLU A 145 -5.13 28.23 -7.40
C GLU A 145 -5.48 27.61 -6.05
N ASP A 146 -6.77 27.50 -5.70
CA ASP A 146 -7.20 26.79 -4.48
C ASP A 146 -6.92 25.29 -4.56
N LEU A 147 -7.11 24.68 -5.73
CA LEU A 147 -6.82 23.25 -5.96
C LEU A 147 -5.32 22.97 -5.92
N VAL A 148 -4.50 23.89 -6.46
CA VAL A 148 -3.03 23.87 -6.33
C VAL A 148 -2.63 24.02 -4.86
N GLY A 149 -3.20 25.01 -4.17
CA GLY A 149 -2.98 25.27 -2.75
C GLY A 149 -3.35 24.08 -1.87
N TYR A 150 -4.40 23.33 -2.23
CA TYR A 150 -4.78 22.10 -1.57
C TYR A 150 -3.66 21.04 -1.63
N LEU A 151 -3.06 20.80 -2.79
CA LEU A 151 -1.94 19.86 -2.93
C LEU A 151 -0.69 20.37 -2.20
N ALA A 152 -0.36 21.65 -2.38
CA ALA A 152 0.79 22.30 -1.73
C ALA A 152 0.68 22.28 -0.20
N SER A 153 -0.52 22.30 0.37
CA SER A 153 -0.75 22.15 1.82
C SER A 153 -0.28 20.80 2.39
N GLY A 154 0.01 19.84 1.52
CA GLY A 154 0.64 18.57 1.87
C GLY A 154 2.12 18.66 2.24
N CYS A 155 2.79 19.78 1.95
CA CYS A 155 4.20 20.01 2.26
C CYS A 155 4.45 19.94 3.77
N LYS A 156 5.41 19.12 4.18
CA LYS A 156 5.80 18.91 5.59
C LYS A 156 7.32 18.99 5.73
N PRO A 157 7.86 19.64 6.77
CA PRO A 157 9.29 19.54 7.05
C PRO A 157 9.67 18.09 7.40
N LYS A 158 10.94 17.72 7.20
CA LYS A 158 11.41 16.33 7.23
C LYS A 158 11.09 15.59 8.53
N GLU A 159 11.15 16.27 9.67
CA GLU A 159 10.81 15.71 10.99
C GLU A 159 9.33 15.32 11.15
N LYS A 160 8.45 15.85 10.28
CA LYS A 160 7.02 15.52 10.22
C LYS A 160 6.69 14.49 9.14
N TRP A 161 7.66 14.02 8.37
CA TRP A 161 7.43 12.96 7.40
C TRP A 161 7.06 11.65 8.10
N ARG A 162 6.10 10.94 7.54
CA ARG A 162 5.57 9.69 8.06
C ARG A 162 5.45 8.65 6.94
N ILE A 163 5.18 7.42 7.33
CA ILE A 163 5.07 6.24 6.49
C ILE A 163 3.66 5.72 6.71
N GLY A 164 2.76 5.98 5.76
CA GLY A 164 1.46 5.32 5.71
C GLY A 164 1.59 4.05 4.88
N THR A 165 1.03 2.93 5.31
CA THR A 165 1.06 1.68 4.55
C THR A 165 -0.35 1.14 4.44
N GLU A 166 -0.73 0.78 3.23
CA GLU A 166 -2.03 0.16 2.97
C GLU A 166 -1.83 -1.17 2.28
N HIS A 167 -2.65 -2.15 2.61
CA HIS A 167 -2.60 -3.45 1.94
C HIS A 167 -3.97 -4.11 1.88
N GLU A 168 -4.19 -4.83 0.80
CA GLU A 168 -5.41 -5.58 0.53
C GLU A 168 -5.13 -7.09 0.65
N LYS A 169 -6.17 -7.86 0.93
CA LYS A 169 -6.09 -9.33 1.02
C LYS A 169 -7.42 -9.97 0.66
N PHE A 170 -7.36 -11.14 0.03
CA PHE A 170 -8.56 -11.89 -0.33
C PHE A 170 -9.02 -12.76 0.83
N GLY A 171 -10.25 -12.59 1.30
CA GLY A 171 -10.88 -13.52 2.24
C GLY A 171 -11.46 -14.72 1.51
N PHE A 172 -11.30 -15.92 2.08
CA PHE A 172 -11.83 -17.15 1.49
C PHE A 172 -12.28 -18.15 2.57
N GLU A 173 -13.21 -19.03 2.22
CA GLU A 173 -13.66 -20.14 3.08
C GLU A 173 -12.59 -21.24 3.11
N LEU A 174 -12.17 -21.68 4.29
CA LEU A 174 -11.11 -22.68 4.44
C LEU A 174 -11.50 -24.04 3.81
N GLU A 175 -12.78 -24.41 3.85
CA GLU A 175 -13.26 -25.71 3.35
C GLU A 175 -13.38 -25.75 1.82
N THR A 176 -13.85 -24.66 1.20
CA THR A 176 -14.26 -24.63 -0.21
C THR A 176 -13.31 -23.80 -1.09
N LEU A 177 -12.46 -22.99 -0.46
CA LEU A 177 -11.63 -21.94 -1.05
C LEU A 177 -12.42 -20.81 -1.71
N ARG A 178 -13.76 -20.78 -1.62
CA ARG A 178 -14.62 -19.75 -2.23
C ARG A 178 -14.34 -18.37 -1.63
N PRO A 179 -14.46 -17.29 -2.40
CA PRO A 179 -14.39 -15.93 -1.84
C PRO A 179 -15.51 -15.72 -0.83
N ILE A 180 -15.21 -15.05 0.29
CA ILE A 180 -16.22 -14.80 1.34
C ILE A 180 -17.26 -13.78 0.88
N GLY A 181 -18.54 -14.07 1.14
CA GLY A 181 -19.63 -13.15 0.83
C GLY A 181 -19.72 -11.98 1.80
N TYR A 182 -20.53 -10.96 1.46
CA TYR A 182 -20.75 -9.80 2.34
C TYR A 182 -21.28 -10.20 3.73
N GLY A 183 -22.09 -11.25 3.86
CA GLY A 183 -22.56 -11.74 5.17
C GLY A 183 -21.42 -12.11 6.12
N GLN A 184 -20.45 -12.92 5.65
CA GLN A 184 -19.25 -13.28 6.41
C GLN A 184 -18.35 -12.08 6.67
N ILE A 185 -18.20 -11.17 5.70
CA ILE A 185 -17.44 -9.93 5.89
C ILE A 185 -18.08 -9.05 6.98
N SER A 186 -19.41 -8.91 6.97
CA SER A 186 -20.16 -8.16 7.99
C SER A 186 -19.99 -8.79 9.37
N GLU A 187 -20.03 -10.12 9.49
CA GLU A 187 -19.75 -10.83 10.74
C GLU A 187 -18.32 -10.57 11.23
N LEU A 188 -17.34 -10.67 10.33
CA LEU A 188 -15.94 -10.36 10.62
C LEU A 188 -15.74 -8.92 11.12
N LEU A 189 -16.31 -7.92 10.42
CA LEU A 189 -16.20 -6.51 10.81
C LEU A 189 -16.86 -6.26 12.18
N ASN A 190 -18.01 -6.87 12.46
CA ASN A 190 -18.64 -6.75 13.78
C ASN A 190 -17.83 -7.43 14.88
N GLY A 191 -17.28 -8.62 14.62
CA GLY A 191 -16.40 -9.31 15.57
C GLY A 191 -15.14 -8.51 15.89
N LEU A 192 -14.54 -7.86 14.89
CA LEU A 192 -13.40 -6.95 15.08
C LEU A 192 -13.79 -5.72 15.89
N ALA A 193 -14.93 -5.09 15.57
CA ALA A 193 -15.44 -3.94 16.31
C ALA A 193 -15.65 -4.24 17.79
N GLU A 194 -16.22 -5.40 18.10
CA GLU A 194 -16.57 -5.80 19.47
C GLU A 194 -15.37 -6.29 20.28
N ARG A 195 -14.47 -7.07 19.67
CA ARG A 195 -13.33 -7.68 20.39
C ARG A 195 -12.13 -6.75 20.54
N PHE A 196 -11.97 -5.79 19.63
CA PHE A 196 -10.78 -4.95 19.56
C PHE A 196 -11.10 -3.45 19.53
N ASP A 197 -12.33 -3.05 19.89
CA ASP A 197 -12.77 -1.66 20.05
C ASP A 197 -12.55 -0.80 18.80
N TRP A 198 -13.02 -1.29 17.65
CA TRP A 198 -13.07 -0.48 16.43
C TRP A 198 -14.43 0.19 16.24
N ASP A 199 -14.42 1.45 15.82
CA ASP A 199 -15.63 2.18 15.46
C ASP A 199 -16.17 1.68 14.11
N ARG A 200 -17.47 1.39 14.05
CA ARG A 200 -18.13 0.93 12.83
C ARG A 200 -18.30 2.06 11.81
N ILE A 201 -17.96 1.80 10.56
CA ILE A 201 -18.24 2.69 9.43
C ILE A 201 -19.42 2.12 8.64
N MET A 202 -20.48 2.91 8.52
CA MET A 202 -21.75 2.49 7.90
C MET A 202 -22.01 3.23 6.59
N GLU A 203 -22.57 2.52 5.61
CA GLU A 203 -23.21 3.10 4.43
C GLU A 203 -24.66 2.59 4.37
N GLY A 204 -25.61 3.46 4.74
CA GLY A 204 -26.96 3.03 5.05
C GLY A 204 -26.97 2.03 6.23
N GLU A 205 -27.59 0.87 6.02
CA GLU A 205 -27.67 -0.22 7.00
C GLU A 205 -26.45 -1.16 6.97
N TYR A 206 -25.54 -0.98 6.01
CA TYR A 206 -24.40 -1.88 5.80
C TYR A 206 -23.15 -1.39 6.52
N ILE A 207 -22.51 -2.27 7.29
CA ILE A 207 -21.15 -2.04 7.80
C ILE A 207 -20.15 -2.27 6.66
N ILE A 208 -19.42 -1.23 6.30
CA ILE A 208 -18.52 -1.25 5.13
C ILE A 208 -17.05 -1.04 5.49
N GLY A 209 -16.76 -0.90 6.78
CA GLY A 209 -15.42 -0.70 7.27
C GLY A 209 -15.40 -0.42 8.77
N LEU A 210 -14.18 -0.19 9.28
CA LEU A 210 -13.92 0.11 10.67
C LEU A 210 -12.91 1.25 10.78
N LYS A 211 -12.92 1.94 11.92
CA LYS A 211 -11.93 2.98 12.24
C LYS A 211 -11.42 2.83 13.67
N GLN A 212 -10.11 2.99 13.85
CA GLN A 212 -9.50 3.08 15.17
C GLN A 212 -8.37 4.09 15.14
N GLY A 213 -8.58 5.24 15.79
CA GLY A 213 -7.61 6.34 15.76
C GLY A 213 -7.34 6.83 14.33
N LYS A 214 -6.11 6.59 13.85
CA LYS A 214 -5.66 6.93 12.48
C LYS A 214 -5.65 5.75 11.51
N GLN A 215 -6.05 4.56 11.96
CA GLN A 215 -6.20 3.38 11.12
C GLN A 215 -7.64 3.27 10.63
N SER A 216 -7.82 2.69 9.45
CA SER A 216 -9.13 2.26 8.97
C SER A 216 -9.04 0.92 8.26
N ILE A 217 -10.09 0.13 8.41
CA ILE A 217 -10.34 -1.05 7.60
C ILE A 217 -11.43 -0.70 6.59
N SER A 218 -11.21 -1.04 5.33
CA SER A 218 -12.17 -0.82 4.25
C SER A 218 -12.32 -2.06 3.38
N LEU A 219 -13.37 -2.06 2.56
CA LEU A 219 -13.66 -3.08 1.59
C LEU A 219 -13.55 -2.51 0.18
N GLU A 220 -12.78 -3.19 -0.66
CA GLU A 220 -12.72 -2.99 -2.11
C GLU A 220 -13.90 -3.69 -2.82
N PRO A 221 -14.15 -3.45 -4.13
CA PRO A 221 -15.37 -3.89 -4.81
C PRO A 221 -15.69 -5.39 -4.70
N GLY A 222 -14.66 -6.24 -4.75
CA GLY A 222 -14.76 -7.69 -4.64
C GLY A 222 -14.70 -8.25 -3.22
N GLY A 223 -14.75 -7.38 -2.21
CA GLY A 223 -14.62 -7.79 -0.81
C GLY A 223 -13.18 -8.00 -0.36
N GLN A 224 -12.19 -7.55 -1.14
CA GLN A 224 -10.81 -7.51 -0.67
C GLN A 224 -10.74 -6.63 0.59
N PHE A 225 -10.10 -7.16 1.63
CA PHE A 225 -10.18 -6.61 2.98
C PHE A 225 -8.93 -5.79 3.28
N GLU A 226 -9.08 -4.49 3.19
CA GLU A 226 -7.99 -3.52 3.23
C GLU A 226 -7.70 -3.05 4.67
N LEU A 227 -6.42 -2.84 4.98
CA LEU A 227 -6.00 -1.93 6.05
C LEU A 227 -5.40 -0.69 5.41
N SER A 228 -5.86 0.48 5.79
CA SER A 228 -5.12 1.74 5.66
C SER A 228 -4.54 2.10 7.03
N GLY A 229 -3.23 1.98 7.14
CA GLY A 229 -2.46 2.14 8.37
C GLY A 229 -2.29 3.59 8.79
N ALA A 230 -1.86 3.78 10.04
CA ALA A 230 -1.55 5.11 10.54
C ALA A 230 -0.30 5.71 9.85
N PRO A 231 -0.16 7.05 9.81
CA PRO A 231 1.10 7.67 9.42
C PRO A 231 2.15 7.50 10.55
N LEU A 232 3.05 6.54 10.35
CA LEU A 232 4.04 6.09 11.35
C LEU A 232 5.45 6.65 11.07
N GLU A 233 6.35 6.63 12.04
CA GLU A 233 7.68 7.23 11.94
C GLU A 233 8.74 6.26 11.42
N THR A 234 8.58 4.98 11.77
CA THR A 234 9.55 3.92 11.48
C THR A 234 8.87 2.72 10.83
N VAL A 235 9.63 1.99 10.01
CA VAL A 235 9.22 0.72 9.41
C VAL A 235 8.96 -0.35 10.48
N HIS A 236 9.63 -0.26 11.64
CA HIS A 236 9.34 -1.11 12.81
C HIS A 236 7.89 -0.93 13.29
N GLN A 237 7.43 0.32 13.43
CA GLN A 237 6.04 0.61 13.79
C GLN A 237 5.09 0.11 12.70
N THR A 238 5.41 0.35 11.42
CA THR A 238 4.62 -0.14 10.29
C THR A 238 4.44 -1.67 10.35
N CYS A 239 5.53 -2.41 10.57
CA CYS A 239 5.45 -3.86 10.63
C CYS A 239 4.71 -4.34 11.90
N ALA A 240 4.85 -3.64 13.02
CA ALA A 240 4.06 -3.93 14.23
C ALA A 240 2.55 -3.71 14.00
N GLU A 241 2.17 -2.66 13.28
CA GLU A 241 0.78 -2.37 12.90
C GLU A 241 0.20 -3.46 11.98
N VAL A 242 0.95 -3.87 10.95
CA VAL A 242 0.59 -4.98 10.06
C VAL A 242 0.37 -6.26 10.86
N ASN A 243 1.29 -6.62 11.76
CA ASN A 243 1.15 -7.83 12.59
C ASN A 243 -0.04 -7.74 13.55
N SER A 244 -0.30 -6.57 14.14
CA SER A 244 -1.48 -6.35 14.99
C SER A 244 -2.77 -6.58 14.22
N HIS A 245 -2.90 -6.00 13.02
CA HIS A 245 -4.07 -6.19 12.17
C HIS A 245 -4.26 -7.65 11.75
N LEU A 246 -3.20 -8.31 11.26
CA LEU A 246 -3.28 -9.71 10.83
C LEU A 246 -3.68 -10.64 11.98
N TYR A 247 -3.14 -10.39 13.19
CA TYR A 247 -3.55 -11.11 14.40
C TYR A 247 -5.03 -10.93 14.71
N GLN A 248 -5.52 -9.69 14.73
CA GLN A 248 -6.93 -9.40 15.03
C GLN A 248 -7.88 -10.02 14.02
N VAL A 249 -7.58 -9.88 12.72
CA VAL A 249 -8.37 -10.48 11.64
C VAL A 249 -8.40 -11.99 11.77
N LYS A 250 -7.24 -12.63 11.99
CA LYS A 250 -7.15 -14.08 12.15
C LYS A 250 -7.94 -14.59 13.35
N ALA A 251 -7.84 -13.91 14.49
CA ALA A 251 -8.54 -14.28 15.72
C ALA A 251 -10.08 -14.25 15.62
N VAL A 252 -10.64 -13.50 14.67
CA VAL A 252 -12.08 -13.50 14.38
C VAL A 252 -12.42 -14.42 13.22
N ALA A 253 -11.59 -14.43 12.17
CA ALA A 253 -11.84 -15.20 10.95
C ALA A 253 -11.80 -16.72 11.19
N GLU A 254 -10.94 -17.21 12.08
CA GLU A 254 -10.87 -18.63 12.43
C GLU A 254 -12.19 -19.16 13.02
N ASP A 255 -12.90 -18.36 13.81
CA ASP A 255 -14.19 -18.76 14.41
C ASP A 255 -15.30 -18.96 13.37
N ILE A 256 -15.17 -18.33 12.20
CA ILE A 256 -16.14 -18.37 11.10
C ILE A 256 -15.63 -19.18 9.89
N GLY A 257 -14.52 -19.91 10.05
CA GLY A 257 -13.97 -20.78 9.00
C GLY A 257 -13.38 -20.02 7.80
N VAL A 258 -12.85 -18.81 8.02
CA VAL A 258 -12.31 -17.94 6.98
C VAL A 258 -10.79 -17.80 7.09
N GLY A 259 -10.11 -17.89 5.94
CA GLY A 259 -8.70 -17.57 5.77
C GLY A 259 -8.49 -16.30 4.95
N PHE A 260 -7.27 -15.76 4.96
CA PHE A 260 -6.88 -14.62 4.13
C PHE A 260 -5.63 -14.91 3.31
N LEU A 261 -5.67 -14.55 2.04
CA LEU A 261 -4.63 -14.83 1.05
C LEU A 261 -3.90 -13.56 0.61
N GLY A 262 -2.57 -13.58 0.67
CA GLY A 262 -1.69 -12.50 0.21
C GLY A 262 -1.13 -12.74 -1.21
N VAL A 263 -1.86 -12.28 -2.23
CA VAL A 263 -1.50 -12.46 -3.66
C VAL A 263 -1.96 -11.26 -4.49
N GLY A 264 -1.32 -10.97 -5.62
CA GLY A 264 -1.66 -9.79 -6.43
C GLY A 264 -2.97 -9.92 -7.21
N PHE A 265 -3.40 -11.14 -7.53
CA PHE A 265 -4.59 -11.44 -8.30
C PHE A 265 -5.25 -12.73 -7.82
N GLN A 266 -6.59 -12.78 -7.81
CA GLN A 266 -7.37 -13.97 -7.42
C GLN A 266 -7.01 -15.19 -8.29
N PRO A 267 -6.36 -16.23 -7.72
CA PRO A 267 -5.72 -17.27 -8.53
C PRO A 267 -6.68 -18.35 -9.06
N LYS A 268 -7.87 -18.52 -8.47
CA LYS A 268 -8.74 -19.68 -8.69
C LYS A 268 -10.09 -19.37 -9.33
N TRP A 269 -10.73 -18.27 -8.92
CA TRP A 269 -12.14 -18.01 -9.24
C TRP A 269 -12.32 -17.07 -10.44
N GLU A 270 -13.41 -17.27 -11.18
CA GLU A 270 -13.79 -16.40 -12.29
C GLU A 270 -14.36 -15.08 -11.75
N LEU A 271 -14.43 -14.03 -12.59
CA LEU A 271 -15.01 -12.74 -12.21
C LEU A 271 -16.45 -12.88 -11.69
N LYS A 272 -17.26 -13.77 -12.28
CA LYS A 272 -18.66 -14.00 -11.90
C LYS A 272 -18.83 -14.66 -10.52
N ASP A 273 -17.77 -15.27 -10.00
CA ASP A 273 -17.76 -15.93 -8.69
C ASP A 273 -17.41 -14.94 -7.56
N ILE A 274 -17.00 -13.71 -7.89
CA ILE A 274 -16.59 -12.72 -6.90
C ILE A 274 -17.82 -11.96 -6.38
N PRO A 275 -18.00 -11.87 -5.04
CA PRO A 275 -19.10 -11.13 -4.46
C PRO A 275 -18.93 -9.63 -4.69
N ILE A 276 -20.04 -8.89 -4.59
CA ILE A 276 -20.06 -7.45 -4.82
C ILE A 276 -20.39 -6.76 -3.50
N MET A 277 -19.51 -5.86 -3.07
CA MET A 277 -19.73 -5.12 -1.82
C MET A 277 -20.83 -4.07 -1.98
N PRO A 278 -21.70 -3.88 -0.97
CA PRO A 278 -22.84 -2.97 -1.05
C PRO A 278 -22.42 -1.50 -0.84
N LYS A 279 -21.58 -0.97 -1.73
CA LYS A 279 -21.13 0.43 -1.74
C LYS A 279 -21.55 1.11 -3.05
N GLY A 280 -22.32 2.20 -2.94
CA GLY A 280 -22.94 2.87 -4.09
C GLY A 280 -21.93 3.35 -5.15
N ARG A 281 -20.73 3.79 -4.73
CA ARG A 281 -19.66 4.17 -5.67
C ARG A 281 -19.23 3.05 -6.62
N TYR A 282 -19.30 1.79 -6.18
CA TYR A 282 -18.84 0.65 -6.98
C TYR A 282 -19.82 0.30 -8.10
N GLU A 283 -21.11 0.62 -7.95
CA GLU A 283 -22.09 0.47 -9.02
C GLU A 283 -21.77 1.37 -10.22
N ILE A 284 -21.44 2.63 -9.93
CA ILE A 284 -21.05 3.62 -10.94
C ILE A 284 -19.79 3.15 -11.68
N MET A 285 -18.75 2.77 -10.93
CA MET A 285 -17.49 2.29 -11.52
C MET A 285 -17.70 1.02 -12.35
N ARG A 286 -18.47 0.04 -11.85
CA ARG A 286 -18.75 -1.22 -12.56
C ARG A 286 -19.44 -0.98 -13.90
N THR A 287 -20.34 0.00 -13.97
CA THR A 287 -21.03 0.37 -15.21
C THR A 287 -20.13 1.15 -16.16
N TYR A 288 -19.17 1.91 -15.63
CA TYR A 288 -18.28 2.75 -16.43
C TYR A 288 -17.07 1.99 -17.00
N MET A 289 -16.44 1.09 -16.23
CA MET A 289 -15.20 0.40 -16.63
C MET A 289 -15.25 -0.25 -18.03
N PRO A 290 -16.33 -0.96 -18.43
CA PRO A 290 -16.40 -1.56 -19.77
C PRO A 290 -16.40 -0.56 -20.94
N LYS A 291 -16.62 0.74 -20.66
CA LYS A 291 -16.61 1.81 -21.67
C LYS A 291 -15.19 2.33 -21.96
N VAL A 292 -14.23 2.05 -21.07
CA VAL A 292 -12.89 2.69 -21.09
C VAL A 292 -11.72 1.69 -21.10
N GLY A 293 -11.98 0.40 -20.86
CA GLY A 293 -10.97 -0.66 -20.93
C GLY A 293 -11.61 -2.04 -20.78
N SER A 294 -10.88 -3.11 -21.14
CA SER A 294 -11.39 -4.48 -21.03
C SER A 294 -11.08 -5.15 -19.68
N LEU A 295 -10.12 -4.62 -18.92
CA LEU A 295 -9.61 -5.22 -17.69
C LEU A 295 -10.03 -4.47 -16.41
N GLY A 296 -10.75 -3.35 -16.53
CA GLY A 296 -11.14 -2.52 -15.37
C GLY A 296 -12.03 -3.24 -14.35
N LEU A 297 -12.85 -4.20 -14.77
CA LEU A 297 -13.62 -5.04 -13.84
C LEU A 297 -12.70 -6.01 -13.07
N ASP A 298 -11.69 -6.58 -13.74
CA ASP A 298 -10.71 -7.43 -13.07
C ASP A 298 -9.87 -6.67 -12.06
N MET A 299 -9.53 -5.41 -12.35
CA MET A 299 -8.90 -4.51 -11.39
C MET A 299 -9.75 -4.41 -10.11
N MET A 300 -11.02 -4.05 -10.27
CA MET A 300 -11.94 -3.83 -9.16
C MET A 300 -12.16 -5.08 -8.29
N PHE A 301 -12.36 -6.23 -8.91
CA PHE A 301 -12.87 -7.43 -8.22
C PHE A 301 -11.80 -8.47 -7.93
N ARG A 302 -10.69 -8.49 -8.67
CA ARG A 302 -9.74 -9.62 -8.64
C ARG A 302 -8.30 -9.21 -8.35
N THR A 303 -8.00 -7.97 -7.98
CA THR A 303 -6.63 -7.56 -7.59
C THR A 303 -6.50 -7.22 -6.11
N CYS A 304 -5.28 -7.36 -5.58
CA CYS A 304 -4.87 -6.85 -4.27
C CYS A 304 -3.51 -6.17 -4.37
N THR A 305 -3.33 -5.04 -3.70
CA THR A 305 -2.07 -4.28 -3.63
C THR A 305 -1.46 -4.28 -2.23
N VAL A 306 -0.17 -3.97 -2.15
CA VAL A 306 0.40 -3.23 -1.03
C VAL A 306 0.88 -1.88 -1.56
N GLN A 307 0.67 -0.80 -0.82
CA GLN A 307 1.08 0.54 -1.18
C GLN A 307 1.66 1.29 0.02
N VAL A 308 2.52 2.27 -0.27
CA VAL A 308 3.08 3.17 0.75
C VAL A 308 2.80 4.63 0.36
N ASN A 309 2.45 5.41 1.37
CA ASN A 309 2.13 6.82 1.30
C ASN A 309 3.26 7.61 1.96
N LEU A 310 3.89 8.51 1.19
CA LEU A 310 5.09 9.24 1.60
C LEU A 310 4.94 10.74 1.37
N ASP A 311 5.51 11.51 2.28
CA ASP A 311 5.45 12.96 2.33
C ASP A 311 6.56 13.62 1.51
N PHE A 312 6.32 14.88 1.17
CA PHE A 312 7.27 15.79 0.56
C PHE A 312 7.31 17.11 1.33
N SER A 313 8.41 17.84 1.21
CA SER A 313 8.68 19.10 1.94
C SER A 313 8.38 20.37 1.16
N SER A 314 8.38 20.28 -0.16
CA SER A 314 8.18 21.39 -1.08
C SER A 314 7.73 20.85 -2.43
N GLU A 315 7.36 21.74 -3.35
CA GLU A 315 7.12 21.38 -4.76
C GLU A 315 8.36 20.75 -5.41
N ALA A 316 9.56 21.30 -5.18
CA ALA A 316 10.80 20.77 -5.71
C ALA A 316 11.09 19.33 -5.22
N ASP A 317 10.89 19.08 -3.92
CA ASP A 317 11.01 17.74 -3.35
C ASP A 317 9.93 16.78 -3.87
N MET A 318 8.69 17.27 -4.04
CA MET A 318 7.60 16.51 -4.67
C MET A 318 7.98 16.08 -6.08
N ILE A 319 8.45 17.00 -6.93
CA ILE A 319 8.87 16.70 -8.31
C ILE A 319 9.96 15.62 -8.33
N ARG A 320 11.01 15.79 -7.50
CA ARG A 320 12.12 14.82 -7.37
C ARG A 320 11.61 13.43 -7.00
N LYS A 321 10.80 13.33 -5.94
CA LYS A 321 10.24 12.05 -5.47
C LYS A 321 9.25 11.44 -6.45
N PHE A 322 8.47 12.25 -7.16
CA PHE A 322 7.52 11.77 -8.16
C PHE A 322 8.28 11.18 -9.37
N ARG A 323 9.28 11.89 -9.90
CA ARG A 323 10.14 11.39 -10.99
C ARG A 323 10.86 10.09 -10.61
N ALA A 324 11.48 10.06 -9.43
CA ALA A 324 12.12 8.86 -8.88
C ALA A 324 11.12 7.70 -8.73
N GLY A 325 9.96 7.95 -8.14
CA GLY A 325 8.90 6.95 -7.96
C GLY A 325 8.42 6.37 -9.29
N LEU A 326 8.08 7.22 -10.26
CA LEU A 326 7.62 6.76 -11.58
C LEU A 326 8.71 5.96 -12.32
N ALA A 327 9.95 6.45 -12.33
CA ALA A 327 11.04 5.76 -13.02
C ALA A 327 11.30 4.36 -12.41
N LEU A 328 11.25 4.25 -11.08
CA LEU A 328 11.52 2.99 -10.38
C LEU A 328 10.29 2.10 -10.20
N GLN A 329 9.09 2.56 -10.54
CA GLN A 329 7.87 1.77 -10.30
C GLN A 329 7.90 0.38 -10.96
N PRO A 330 8.37 0.23 -12.22
CA PRO A 330 8.52 -1.09 -12.82
C PRO A 330 9.50 -1.99 -12.06
N ILE A 331 10.53 -1.45 -11.41
CA ILE A 331 11.45 -2.24 -10.58
C ILE A 331 10.70 -2.75 -9.34
N ALA A 332 9.94 -1.90 -8.65
CA ALA A 332 9.09 -2.35 -7.55
C ALA A 332 8.06 -3.40 -8.01
N THR A 333 7.41 -3.22 -9.16
CA THR A 333 6.52 -4.23 -9.73
C THR A 333 7.24 -5.56 -9.95
N ALA A 334 8.47 -5.56 -10.48
CA ALA A 334 9.25 -6.79 -10.70
C ALA A 334 9.59 -7.48 -9.38
N LEU A 335 10.05 -6.74 -8.38
CA LEU A 335 10.44 -7.26 -7.07
C LEU A 335 9.27 -7.88 -6.31
N PHE A 336 8.08 -7.29 -6.46
CA PHE A 336 6.88 -7.69 -5.74
C PHE A 336 5.92 -8.54 -6.58
N ALA A 337 6.23 -8.85 -7.85
CA ALA A 337 5.36 -9.63 -8.75
C ALA A 337 4.89 -10.95 -8.10
N ASN A 338 3.57 -11.12 -7.99
CA ASN A 338 2.97 -12.18 -7.18
C ASN A 338 1.58 -12.58 -7.71
N SER A 339 1.37 -12.60 -9.02
CA SER A 339 0.06 -12.94 -9.60
C SER A 339 0.14 -13.78 -10.89
N PRO A 340 0.77 -14.97 -10.86
CA PRO A 340 0.97 -15.79 -12.06
C PRO A 340 -0.21 -16.68 -12.46
N PHE A 341 -1.28 -16.74 -11.65
CA PHE A 341 -2.42 -17.63 -11.90
C PHE A 341 -3.70 -16.85 -12.23
N LYS A 342 -4.55 -17.42 -13.09
CA LYS A 342 -5.93 -17.01 -13.34
C LYS A 342 -6.76 -18.28 -13.54
N GLU A 343 -7.88 -18.38 -12.83
CA GLU A 343 -8.85 -19.48 -13.01
C GLU A 343 -8.20 -20.88 -12.89
N GLY A 344 -7.26 -21.00 -11.94
CA GLY A 344 -6.57 -22.26 -11.61
C GLY A 344 -5.36 -22.61 -12.47
N LYS A 345 -4.95 -21.74 -13.41
CA LYS A 345 -3.87 -22.01 -14.38
C LYS A 345 -2.87 -20.85 -14.47
N PRO A 346 -1.61 -21.13 -14.85
CA PRO A 346 -0.66 -20.08 -15.24
C PRO A 346 -1.25 -19.19 -16.33
N ASN A 347 -1.14 -17.88 -16.15
CA ASN A 347 -1.80 -16.88 -17.00
C ASN A 347 -0.85 -16.20 -18.01
N GLY A 348 0.44 -16.56 -18.00
CA GLY A 348 1.47 -16.02 -18.90
C GLY A 348 2.16 -14.75 -18.38
N TYR A 349 1.76 -14.24 -17.21
CA TYR A 349 2.36 -13.08 -16.56
C TYR A 349 2.99 -13.47 -15.21
N LEU A 350 3.93 -12.66 -14.75
CA LEU A 350 4.43 -12.69 -13.37
C LEU A 350 3.62 -11.75 -12.47
N SER A 351 3.22 -10.60 -13.01
CA SER A 351 2.22 -9.72 -12.40
C SER A 351 1.05 -9.49 -13.36
N MET A 352 0.05 -10.37 -13.31
CA MET A 352 -1.24 -10.14 -14.00
C MET A 352 -1.92 -8.87 -13.48
N ARG A 353 -1.78 -8.58 -12.19
CA ARG A 353 -2.28 -7.33 -11.60
C ARG A 353 -1.74 -6.10 -12.33
N SER A 354 -0.42 -6.00 -12.51
CA SER A 354 0.18 -4.84 -13.18
C SER A 354 -0.24 -4.76 -14.65
N HIS A 355 -0.36 -5.89 -15.35
CA HIS A 355 -0.91 -5.92 -16.71
C HIS A 355 -2.35 -5.39 -16.77
N ILE A 356 -3.22 -5.74 -15.81
CA ILE A 356 -4.60 -5.25 -15.74
C ILE A 356 -4.68 -3.72 -15.71
N TRP A 357 -3.75 -3.07 -15.02
CA TRP A 357 -3.65 -1.60 -14.96
C TRP A 357 -3.25 -0.95 -16.29
N THR A 358 -2.87 -1.70 -17.33
CA THR A 358 -2.58 -1.14 -18.67
C THR A 358 -3.82 -1.01 -19.54
N ASP A 359 -4.94 -1.65 -19.17
CA ASP A 359 -6.21 -1.63 -19.92
C ASP A 359 -7.42 -1.52 -18.98
N THR A 360 -7.24 -0.74 -17.91
CA THR A 360 -8.30 -0.39 -16.95
C THR A 360 -9.04 0.87 -17.39
N ASP A 361 -8.32 1.99 -17.52
CA ASP A 361 -8.80 3.27 -18.07
C ASP A 361 -7.57 4.16 -18.34
N ASN A 362 -7.32 4.45 -19.62
CA ASN A 362 -6.13 5.20 -20.06
C ASN A 362 -6.15 6.68 -19.68
N ASN A 363 -7.29 7.25 -19.28
CA ASN A 363 -7.35 8.66 -18.83
C ASN A 363 -6.77 8.84 -17.43
N ARG A 364 -6.80 7.78 -16.61
CA ARG A 364 -6.49 7.86 -15.18
C ARG A 364 -5.36 6.94 -14.73
N SER A 365 -4.68 6.25 -15.64
CA SER A 365 -3.62 5.28 -15.33
C SER A 365 -2.35 5.54 -16.13
N GLY A 366 -1.25 4.87 -15.77
CA GLY A 366 0.00 4.91 -16.54
C GLY A 366 1.16 5.67 -15.88
N MET A 367 2.18 5.96 -16.70
CA MET A 367 3.48 6.49 -16.28
C MET A 367 3.56 8.02 -16.22
N LEU A 368 2.48 8.73 -16.57
CA LEU A 368 2.40 10.21 -16.56
C LEU A 368 3.68 10.89 -17.12
N PRO A 369 4.00 10.71 -18.43
CA PRO A 369 5.27 11.17 -18.99
C PRO A 369 5.53 12.66 -18.77
N PHE A 370 4.49 13.49 -18.71
CA PHE A 370 4.57 14.93 -18.46
C PHE A 370 5.20 15.29 -17.10
N VAL A 371 5.28 14.36 -16.14
CA VAL A 371 5.98 14.56 -14.85
C VAL A 371 7.49 14.79 -15.06
N PHE A 372 8.03 14.36 -16.20
CA PHE A 372 9.43 14.53 -16.56
C PHE A 372 9.71 15.80 -17.36
N ASP A 373 8.68 16.57 -17.73
CA ASP A 373 8.85 17.86 -18.41
C ASP A 373 9.40 18.90 -17.44
N ASP A 374 10.19 19.86 -17.94
CA ASP A 374 10.77 20.95 -17.13
C ASP A 374 9.70 21.85 -16.50
N SER A 375 8.51 21.92 -17.11
CA SER A 375 7.36 22.69 -16.62
C SER A 375 6.62 22.03 -15.46
N PHE A 376 6.93 20.78 -15.11
CA PHE A 376 6.13 20.01 -14.17
C PHE A 376 6.18 20.60 -12.75
N GLY A 377 5.00 20.70 -12.15
CA GLY A 377 4.75 21.13 -10.77
C GLY A 377 3.32 20.76 -10.34
N PHE A 378 2.87 21.30 -9.21
CA PHE A 378 1.51 21.09 -8.71
C PHE A 378 0.47 21.56 -9.72
N GLU A 379 0.72 22.69 -10.39
CA GLU A 379 -0.20 23.28 -11.35
C GLU A 379 -0.50 22.35 -12.52
N GLN A 380 0.54 21.78 -13.16
CA GLN A 380 0.37 20.85 -14.28
C GLN A 380 -0.34 19.55 -13.83
N TYR A 381 -0.12 19.09 -12.60
CA TYR A 381 -0.87 17.95 -12.06
C TYR A 381 -2.34 18.28 -11.81
N VAL A 382 -2.66 19.50 -11.36
CA VAL A 382 -4.04 19.98 -11.25
C VAL A 382 -4.71 20.04 -12.62
N ASP A 383 -4.03 20.56 -13.66
CA ASP A 383 -4.57 20.57 -15.02
C ASP A 383 -4.87 19.15 -15.52
N TYR A 384 -3.93 18.23 -15.35
CA TYR A 384 -4.15 16.80 -15.62
C TYR A 384 -5.39 16.28 -14.91
N ALA A 385 -5.48 16.48 -13.58
CA ALA A 385 -6.58 15.96 -12.78
C ALA A 385 -7.93 16.60 -13.12
N LEU A 386 -7.97 17.88 -13.51
CA LEU A 386 -9.20 18.56 -13.97
C LEU A 386 -9.78 17.92 -15.25
N ASP A 387 -8.91 17.40 -16.11
CA ASP A 387 -9.28 16.78 -17.38
C ASP A 387 -9.52 15.26 -17.28
N VAL A 388 -9.12 14.62 -16.17
CA VAL A 388 -9.53 13.23 -15.88
C VAL A 388 -11.05 13.19 -15.68
N PRO A 389 -11.78 12.31 -16.39
CA PRO A 389 -13.22 12.19 -16.21
C PRO A 389 -13.58 11.78 -14.78
N MET A 390 -14.56 12.45 -14.19
CA MET A 390 -15.12 12.15 -12.88
C MET A 390 -15.79 10.77 -12.87
N TYR A 391 -16.03 10.24 -11.66
CA TYR A 391 -16.96 9.13 -11.44
C TYR A 391 -18.24 9.59 -10.78
N PHE A 392 -18.14 10.33 -9.68
CA PHE A 392 -19.29 10.69 -8.87
C PHE A 392 -19.11 12.03 -8.19
N VAL A 393 -20.22 12.60 -7.75
CA VAL A 393 -20.28 13.63 -6.71
C VAL A 393 -21.04 13.06 -5.51
N TYR A 394 -20.57 13.32 -4.29
CA TYR A 394 -21.22 12.85 -3.08
C TYR A 394 -22.05 13.95 -2.43
N ARG A 395 -23.38 13.75 -2.36
CA ARG A 395 -24.31 14.70 -1.76
C ARG A 395 -25.40 13.96 -1.00
N LYS A 396 -25.77 14.46 0.18
CA LYS A 396 -26.91 13.94 0.97
C LYS A 396 -26.84 12.42 1.13
N LYS A 397 -25.64 11.93 1.45
CA LYS A 397 -25.27 10.52 1.60
C LYS A 397 -25.48 9.63 0.37
N LYS A 398 -25.51 10.22 -0.83
CA LYS A 398 -25.70 9.52 -2.10
C LYS A 398 -24.56 9.83 -3.06
N TYR A 399 -24.17 8.80 -3.81
CA TYR A 399 -23.27 8.95 -4.95
C TYR A 399 -24.11 9.31 -6.18
N ILE A 400 -23.88 10.49 -6.73
CA ILE A 400 -24.49 10.97 -7.96
C ILE A 400 -23.55 10.62 -9.11
N ASP A 401 -24.01 9.80 -10.05
CA ASP A 401 -23.24 9.36 -11.21
C ASP A 401 -22.89 10.55 -12.11
N CYS A 402 -21.60 10.93 -12.12
CA CYS A 402 -21.02 11.95 -12.99
C CYS A 402 -19.96 11.32 -13.90
N SER A 403 -20.10 10.02 -14.19
CA SER A 403 -19.11 9.26 -14.92
C SER A 403 -18.93 9.77 -16.34
N GLY A 404 -17.67 10.04 -16.72
CA GLY A 404 -17.35 10.60 -18.03
C GLY A 404 -17.44 12.13 -18.12
N MET A 405 -17.81 12.82 -17.04
CA MET A 405 -17.89 14.29 -16.99
C MET A 405 -16.60 14.93 -16.51
N SER A 406 -16.42 16.22 -16.76
CA SER A 406 -15.21 16.94 -16.37
C SER A 406 -15.35 17.62 -15.01
N PHE A 407 -14.28 17.58 -14.20
CA PHE A 407 -14.22 18.40 -12.99
C PHE A 407 -14.14 19.90 -13.35
N ARG A 408 -13.63 20.24 -14.54
CA ARG A 408 -13.64 21.61 -15.08
C ARG A 408 -15.05 22.14 -15.29
N ASP A 409 -15.95 21.31 -15.84
CA ASP A 409 -17.37 21.66 -15.93
C ASP A 409 -18.01 21.80 -14.55
N PHE A 410 -17.55 21.03 -13.56
CA PHE A 410 -18.02 21.19 -12.19
C PHE A 410 -17.61 22.54 -11.59
N MET A 411 -16.35 22.95 -11.77
CA MET A 411 -15.86 24.28 -11.34
C MET A 411 -16.70 25.42 -11.92
N ASP A 412 -17.26 25.25 -13.12
CA ASP A 412 -18.14 26.21 -13.79
C ASP A 412 -19.64 26.05 -13.43
N GLY A 413 -20.02 25.09 -12.59
CA GLY A 413 -21.42 24.79 -12.25
C GLY A 413 -22.23 24.16 -13.38
N LYS A 414 -21.56 23.54 -14.36
CA LYS A 414 -22.16 23.02 -15.60
C LYS A 414 -22.47 21.52 -15.57
N LEU A 415 -22.32 20.84 -14.43
CA LEU A 415 -22.67 19.41 -14.34
C LEU A 415 -24.19 19.20 -14.49
N PRO A 416 -24.67 18.44 -15.50
CA PRO A 416 -26.10 18.23 -15.75
C PRO A 416 -26.87 17.56 -14.59
N GLN A 417 -26.21 16.73 -13.79
CA GLN A 417 -26.80 15.96 -12.70
C GLN A 417 -27.01 16.81 -11.44
N ILE A 418 -26.26 17.89 -11.30
CA ILE A 418 -26.36 18.86 -10.21
C ILE A 418 -26.22 20.29 -10.75
N PRO A 419 -27.19 20.76 -11.57
CA PRO A 419 -27.05 22.02 -12.29
C PRO A 419 -26.83 23.22 -11.35
N GLY A 420 -25.79 24.01 -11.62
CA GLY A 420 -25.45 25.20 -10.85
C GLY A 420 -24.74 24.94 -9.51
N GLU A 421 -24.54 23.67 -9.09
CA GLU A 421 -23.71 23.38 -7.92
C GLU A 421 -22.21 23.53 -8.26
N LEU A 422 -21.47 24.13 -7.34
CA LEU A 422 -20.01 24.30 -7.42
C LEU A 422 -19.29 23.27 -6.53
N PRO A 423 -18.05 22.87 -6.88
CA PRO A 423 -17.30 21.89 -6.11
C PRO A 423 -16.81 22.45 -4.78
N THR A 424 -16.65 21.53 -3.83
CA THR A 424 -15.97 21.77 -2.56
C THR A 424 -14.58 21.12 -2.58
N LEU A 425 -13.72 21.43 -1.60
CA LEU A 425 -12.44 20.73 -1.45
C LEU A 425 -12.61 19.23 -1.17
N ASN A 426 -13.74 18.82 -0.59
CA ASN A 426 -14.07 17.40 -0.41
C ASN A 426 -14.38 16.74 -1.77
N ASP A 427 -15.03 17.45 -2.70
CA ASP A 427 -15.25 16.94 -4.05
C ASP A 427 -13.93 16.78 -4.81
N TRP A 428 -13.03 17.75 -4.64
CA TRP A 428 -11.68 17.68 -5.19
C TRP A 428 -10.89 16.50 -4.63
N GLU A 429 -10.92 16.30 -3.32
CA GLU A 429 -10.29 15.15 -2.68
C GLU A 429 -10.86 13.83 -3.21
N ASN A 430 -12.19 13.71 -3.25
CA ASN A 430 -12.88 12.54 -3.80
C ASN A 430 -12.44 12.27 -5.23
N HIS A 431 -12.40 13.29 -6.09
CA HIS A 431 -11.97 13.17 -7.48
C HIS A 431 -10.53 12.67 -7.60
N LEU A 432 -9.59 13.25 -6.85
CA LEU A 432 -8.20 12.81 -6.82
C LEU A 432 -8.06 11.33 -6.41
N THR A 433 -8.94 10.82 -5.52
CA THR A 433 -8.92 9.39 -5.14
C THR A 433 -9.36 8.45 -6.26
N THR A 434 -9.99 8.97 -7.33
CA THR A 434 -10.41 8.19 -8.50
C THR A 434 -9.37 8.14 -9.62
N ILE A 435 -8.23 8.82 -9.46
CA ILE A 435 -7.10 8.76 -10.39
C ILE A 435 -6.19 7.60 -9.94
N PHE A 436 -5.68 6.78 -10.86
CA PHE A 436 -4.93 5.55 -10.55
C PHE A 436 -3.63 5.38 -11.37
N PRO A 437 -2.73 6.38 -11.43
CA PRO A 437 -1.42 6.23 -12.05
C PRO A 437 -0.52 5.25 -11.26
N GLU A 438 0.63 4.91 -11.83
CA GLU A 438 1.66 4.10 -11.17
C GLU A 438 2.19 4.75 -9.86
N VAL A 439 2.28 6.09 -9.86
CA VAL A 439 2.52 6.92 -8.68
C VAL A 439 1.49 8.04 -8.66
N ARG A 440 0.78 8.20 -7.55
CA ARG A 440 -0.31 9.18 -7.41
C ARG A 440 0.09 10.33 -6.48
N LEU A 441 -0.27 11.55 -6.87
CA LEU A 441 -0.13 12.73 -6.03
C LEU A 441 -1.49 13.13 -5.45
N LYS A 442 -1.50 13.26 -4.12
CA LYS A 442 -2.50 13.97 -3.31
C LYS A 442 -1.73 14.98 -2.43
N ARG A 443 -2.09 15.12 -1.15
CA ARG A 443 -1.28 15.85 -0.15
C ARG A 443 -0.04 15.06 0.33
N TYR A 444 0.28 13.98 -0.37
CA TYR A 444 1.39 13.04 -0.22
C TYR A 444 1.48 12.24 -1.53
N LEU A 445 2.56 11.49 -1.73
CA LEU A 445 2.76 10.59 -2.87
C LEU A 445 2.44 9.15 -2.49
N GLU A 446 1.83 8.40 -3.40
CA GLU A 446 1.44 7.00 -3.20
C GLU A 446 2.14 6.12 -4.23
N MET A 447 2.88 5.10 -3.76
CA MET A 447 3.54 4.13 -4.62
C MET A 447 2.62 2.91 -4.80
N ARG A 448 2.09 2.72 -6.02
CA ARG A 448 0.97 1.83 -6.33
C ARG A 448 1.33 0.58 -7.15
N GLY A 449 2.61 0.37 -7.46
CA GLY A 449 3.04 -0.64 -8.44
C GLY A 449 3.12 -2.09 -7.93
N ALA A 450 3.05 -2.32 -6.62
CA ALA A 450 3.35 -3.62 -6.01
C ALA A 450 2.12 -4.52 -5.81
N ASP A 451 2.26 -5.80 -6.15
CA ASP A 451 1.26 -6.82 -5.84
C ASP A 451 1.15 -7.07 -4.33
N GLY A 452 -0.06 -7.40 -3.86
CA GLY A 452 -0.25 -7.95 -2.52
C GLY A 452 0.56 -9.23 -2.28
N GLY A 453 0.96 -9.47 -1.02
CA GLY A 453 1.86 -10.56 -0.67
C GLY A 453 1.91 -10.86 0.82
N PRO A 454 2.58 -11.94 1.23
CA PRO A 454 2.72 -12.34 2.65
C PRO A 454 3.36 -11.22 3.48
N TRP A 455 3.14 -11.27 4.80
CA TRP A 455 3.44 -10.17 5.73
C TRP A 455 4.86 -9.59 5.62
N ARG A 456 5.88 -10.43 5.37
CA ARG A 456 7.27 -9.95 5.20
C ARG A 456 7.40 -8.97 4.03
N ARG A 457 6.68 -9.21 2.94
CA ARG A 457 6.64 -8.31 1.77
C ARG A 457 5.79 -7.07 2.04
N ILE A 458 4.73 -7.17 2.84
CA ILE A 458 3.98 -5.98 3.27
C ILE A 458 4.91 -5.02 4.03
N CYS A 459 5.78 -5.52 4.91
CA CYS A 459 6.75 -4.69 5.63
C CYS A 459 7.92 -4.23 4.73
N ALA A 460 8.32 -5.03 3.73
CA ALA A 460 9.44 -4.71 2.85
C ALA A 460 9.14 -3.58 1.85
N LEU A 461 7.90 -3.47 1.36
CA LEU A 461 7.50 -2.43 0.40
C LEU A 461 7.72 -0.99 0.94
N PRO A 462 7.20 -0.61 2.13
CA PRO A 462 7.47 0.70 2.69
C PRO A 462 8.96 0.88 3.00
N ALA A 463 9.66 -0.17 3.47
CA ALA A 463 11.11 -0.09 3.70
C ALA A 463 11.88 0.28 2.43
N PHE A 464 11.53 -0.36 1.30
CA PHE A 464 12.15 -0.15 -0.01
C PHE A 464 12.06 1.32 -0.43
N TRP A 465 10.85 1.88 -0.42
CA TRP A 465 10.64 3.27 -0.83
C TRP A 465 11.15 4.30 0.18
N VAL A 466 11.08 4.02 1.48
CA VAL A 466 11.63 4.91 2.51
C VAL A 466 13.14 5.02 2.39
N GLY A 467 13.84 3.91 2.14
CA GLY A 467 15.27 3.91 1.89
C GLY A 467 15.66 4.75 0.67
N LEU A 468 14.82 4.76 -0.37
CA LEU A 468 15.09 5.49 -1.61
C LEU A 468 14.72 6.98 -1.53
N LEU A 469 13.60 7.31 -0.90
CA LEU A 469 12.98 8.64 -1.02
C LEU A 469 13.15 9.53 0.21
N TYR A 470 13.43 8.98 1.39
CA TYR A 470 13.58 9.76 2.64
C TYR A 470 15.03 10.05 3.03
N ASP A 471 15.97 9.56 2.24
CA ASP A 471 17.38 9.93 2.30
C ASP A 471 17.78 10.72 1.05
N GLU A 472 18.48 11.84 1.25
CA GLU A 472 18.80 12.77 0.16
C GLU A 472 19.85 12.18 -0.79
N VAL A 473 20.82 11.44 -0.25
CA VAL A 473 21.87 10.80 -1.05
C VAL A 473 21.26 9.69 -1.91
N SER A 474 20.42 8.83 -1.32
CA SER A 474 19.72 7.79 -2.08
C SER A 474 18.79 8.38 -3.14
N LEU A 475 18.03 9.44 -2.83
CA LEU A 475 17.16 10.09 -3.80
C LEU A 475 17.96 10.68 -4.96
N GLN A 476 19.08 11.35 -4.68
CA GLN A 476 19.94 11.91 -5.72
C GLN A 476 20.55 10.80 -6.58
N ASN A 477 21.06 9.71 -5.98
CA ASN A 477 21.61 8.58 -6.74
C ASN A 477 20.56 7.94 -7.68
N VAL A 478 19.29 7.86 -7.25
CA VAL A 478 18.18 7.39 -8.09
C VAL A 478 17.95 8.35 -9.27
N LEU A 479 17.90 9.65 -9.00
CA LEU A 479 17.69 10.65 -10.04
C LEU A 479 18.84 10.64 -11.06
N ASP A 480 20.08 10.51 -10.60
CA ASP A 480 21.25 10.43 -11.48
C ASP A 480 21.22 9.16 -12.34
N LEU A 481 20.93 8.00 -11.74
CA LEU A 481 20.84 6.71 -12.45
C LEU A 481 19.74 6.70 -13.52
N THR A 482 18.65 7.44 -13.29
CA THR A 482 17.48 7.47 -14.18
C THR A 482 17.40 8.72 -15.06
N SER A 483 18.40 9.60 -14.98
CA SER A 483 18.41 10.92 -15.63
C SER A 483 18.38 10.84 -17.15
N ASP A 484 18.97 9.80 -17.74
CA ASP A 484 19.05 9.59 -19.18
C ASP A 484 18.01 8.58 -19.70
N TRP A 485 17.10 8.11 -18.84
CA TRP A 485 16.05 7.19 -19.28
C TRP A 485 15.05 7.94 -20.15
N THR A 486 14.74 7.41 -21.33
CA THR A 486 13.76 8.04 -22.22
C THR A 486 12.32 7.75 -21.77
N PRO A 487 11.33 8.55 -22.19
CA PRO A 487 9.92 8.23 -21.98
C PRO A 487 9.54 6.83 -22.49
N GLU A 488 10.08 6.43 -23.65
CA GLU A 488 9.85 5.13 -24.28
C GLU A 488 10.46 4.00 -23.45
N GLU A 489 11.65 4.19 -22.88
CA GLU A 489 12.29 3.24 -21.98
C GLU A 489 11.46 3.01 -20.71
N ARG A 490 11.00 4.09 -20.06
CA ARG A 490 10.12 4.00 -18.89
C ARG A 490 8.82 3.28 -19.21
N GLN A 491 8.20 3.61 -20.35
CA GLN A 491 6.96 2.96 -20.78
C GLN A 491 7.18 1.49 -21.17
N MET A 492 8.32 1.16 -21.80
CA MET A 492 8.71 -0.20 -22.15
C MET A 492 8.86 -1.05 -20.89
N LEU A 493 9.56 -0.55 -19.87
CA LEU A 493 9.71 -1.25 -18.59
C LEU A 493 8.34 -1.55 -17.96
N ARG A 494 7.44 -0.54 -17.89
CA ARG A 494 6.07 -0.76 -17.40
C ARG A 494 5.33 -1.86 -18.18
N ALA A 495 5.48 -1.91 -19.50
CA ALA A 495 4.78 -2.88 -20.34
C ALA A 495 5.39 -4.29 -20.26
N LYS A 496 6.72 -4.42 -20.07
CA LYS A 496 7.45 -5.71 -20.16
C LYS A 496 7.71 -6.39 -18.82
N VAL A 497 7.84 -5.62 -17.74
CA VAL A 497 8.02 -6.18 -16.39
C VAL A 497 6.90 -7.14 -15.98
N PRO A 498 5.60 -6.86 -16.23
CA PRO A 498 4.53 -7.79 -15.88
C PRO A 498 4.73 -9.20 -16.45
N LEU A 499 5.42 -9.33 -17.58
CA LEU A 499 5.70 -10.60 -18.26
C LEU A 499 7.00 -11.26 -17.81
N THR A 500 8.05 -10.46 -17.59
CA THR A 500 9.43 -10.98 -17.48
C THR A 500 10.16 -10.59 -16.20
N GLY A 501 9.56 -9.75 -15.35
CA GLY A 501 10.11 -9.39 -14.04
C GLY A 501 11.53 -8.82 -14.14
N LEU A 502 12.43 -9.28 -13.27
CA LEU A 502 13.84 -8.85 -13.29
C LEU A 502 14.62 -9.36 -14.51
N LYS A 503 14.06 -10.29 -15.28
CA LYS A 503 14.66 -10.80 -16.52
C LYS A 503 14.29 -9.96 -17.74
N THR A 504 13.57 -8.85 -17.57
CA THR A 504 13.35 -7.88 -18.66
C THR A 504 14.68 -7.33 -19.16
N PRO A 505 15.00 -7.44 -20.47
CA PRO A 505 16.18 -6.79 -21.04
C PRO A 505 16.06 -5.26 -20.93
N PHE A 506 17.14 -4.61 -20.51
CA PHE A 506 17.22 -3.17 -20.42
C PHE A 506 18.63 -2.71 -20.75
N ARG A 507 18.76 -1.93 -21.83
CA ARG A 507 20.04 -1.46 -22.39
C ARG A 507 21.03 -2.60 -22.61
N ASP A 508 22.18 -2.57 -21.95
CA ASP A 508 23.29 -3.51 -22.06
C ASP A 508 23.15 -4.75 -21.15
N GLY A 509 22.05 -4.87 -20.39
CA GLY A 509 21.84 -5.97 -19.47
C GLY A 509 20.38 -6.30 -19.20
N LEU A 510 20.12 -6.76 -17.97
CA LEU A 510 18.79 -7.06 -17.46
C LEU A 510 18.38 -6.02 -16.42
N LEU A 511 17.08 -5.84 -16.23
CA LEU A 511 16.53 -5.01 -15.16
C LEU A 511 17.03 -5.46 -13.77
N LYS A 512 17.38 -6.75 -13.61
CA LYS A 512 18.09 -7.27 -12.43
C LYS A 512 19.32 -6.44 -12.04
N HIS A 513 20.16 -6.04 -12.99
CA HIS A 513 21.40 -5.30 -12.69
C HIS A 513 21.08 -3.91 -12.15
N VAL A 514 20.08 -3.24 -12.72
CA VAL A 514 19.56 -1.97 -12.18
C VAL A 514 18.99 -2.17 -10.77
N ALA A 515 18.25 -3.26 -10.55
CA ALA A 515 17.67 -3.57 -9.24
C ALA A 515 18.73 -3.83 -8.15
N GLU A 516 19.93 -4.29 -8.51
CA GLU A 516 21.07 -4.42 -7.57
C GLU A 516 21.53 -3.05 -7.05
N ASP A 517 21.67 -2.07 -7.94
CA ASP A 517 22.03 -0.70 -7.56
C ASP A 517 20.92 -0.03 -6.73
N ILE A 518 19.66 -0.19 -7.15
CA ILE A 518 18.51 0.36 -6.44
C ILE A 518 18.36 -0.24 -5.04
N LEU A 519 18.52 -1.56 -4.89
CA LEU A 519 18.49 -2.19 -3.57
C LEU A 519 19.60 -1.64 -2.67
N ARG A 520 20.82 -1.51 -3.19
CA ARG A 520 21.95 -0.93 -2.44
C ARG A 520 21.63 0.49 -1.98
N PHE A 521 21.07 1.35 -2.84
CA PHE A 521 20.68 2.71 -2.46
C PHE A 521 19.58 2.71 -1.39
N SER A 522 18.63 1.79 -1.46
CA SER A 522 17.58 1.65 -0.45
C SER A 522 18.17 1.22 0.91
N GLU A 523 19.04 0.21 0.93
CA GLU A 523 19.74 -0.27 2.13
C GLU A 523 20.55 0.85 2.79
N GLU A 524 21.37 1.55 2.01
CA GLU A 524 22.17 2.66 2.50
C GLU A 524 21.32 3.82 3.06
N GLY A 525 20.18 4.11 2.43
CA GLY A 525 19.27 5.16 2.91
C GLY A 525 18.59 4.78 4.22
N LEU A 526 18.22 3.51 4.41
CA LEU A 526 17.72 2.99 5.68
C LEU A 526 18.81 2.97 6.77
N ASP A 527 20.05 2.65 6.41
CA ASP A 527 21.19 2.73 7.34
C ASP A 527 21.45 4.18 7.78
N ARG A 528 21.43 5.15 6.85
CA ARG A 528 21.58 6.58 7.15
C ARG A 528 20.43 7.15 7.98
N ARG A 529 19.23 6.57 7.91
CA ARG A 529 18.12 6.89 8.84
C ARG A 529 18.42 6.47 10.29
N GLY A 530 19.30 5.50 10.52
CA GLY A 530 19.79 5.14 11.86
C GLY A 530 18.83 4.31 12.73
N TYR A 531 17.66 3.92 12.21
CA TYR A 531 16.66 3.12 12.96
C TYR A 531 16.89 1.61 12.88
N LYS A 532 17.95 1.14 12.21
CA LYS A 532 18.25 -0.28 11.97
C LYS A 532 17.10 -1.00 11.24
N GLU A 533 16.63 -0.39 10.14
CA GLU A 533 15.46 -0.85 9.37
C GLU A 533 15.85 -1.72 8.16
N THR A 534 17.14 -1.86 7.82
CA THR A 534 17.63 -2.62 6.66
C THR A 534 17.22 -4.09 6.66
N GLY A 535 17.00 -4.69 7.84
CA GLY A 535 16.52 -6.07 7.96
C GLY A 535 15.18 -6.34 7.27
N PHE A 536 14.34 -5.32 7.05
CA PHE A 536 13.07 -5.47 6.33
C PHE A 536 13.24 -5.72 4.82
N LEU A 537 14.42 -5.44 4.26
CA LEU A 537 14.70 -5.65 2.83
C LEU A 537 15.18 -7.08 2.50
N LYS A 538 15.36 -7.95 3.49
CA LYS A 538 15.95 -9.30 3.31
C LYS A 538 15.27 -10.15 2.23
N GLU A 539 13.93 -10.16 2.18
CA GLU A 539 13.19 -10.92 1.17
C GLU A 539 13.39 -10.35 -0.24
N VAL A 540 13.43 -9.02 -0.36
CA VAL A 540 13.65 -8.31 -1.63
C VAL A 540 15.10 -8.52 -2.10
N ALA A 541 16.06 -8.52 -1.17
CA ALA A 541 17.46 -8.78 -1.45
C ALA A 541 17.68 -10.16 -2.08
N GLU A 542 16.97 -11.19 -1.61
CA GLU A 542 17.04 -12.52 -2.21
C GLU A 542 16.44 -12.56 -3.63
N VAL A 543 15.35 -11.83 -3.88
CA VAL A 543 14.77 -11.69 -5.23
C VAL A 543 15.75 -11.00 -6.18
N VAL A 544 16.37 -9.90 -5.75
CA VAL A 544 17.40 -9.19 -6.55
C VAL A 544 18.60 -10.09 -6.83
N ARG A 545 19.13 -10.75 -5.80
CA ARG A 545 20.30 -11.63 -5.92
C ARG A 545 20.08 -12.75 -6.94
N THR A 546 18.93 -13.41 -6.87
CA THR A 546 18.60 -14.56 -7.73
C THR A 546 18.04 -14.15 -9.08
N GLY A 547 17.43 -12.96 -9.19
CA GLY A 547 16.64 -12.57 -10.36
C GLY A 547 15.34 -13.37 -10.51
N VAL A 548 14.90 -14.07 -9.45
CA VAL A 548 13.69 -14.91 -9.44
C VAL A 548 12.62 -14.25 -8.59
N THR A 549 11.56 -13.81 -9.25
CA THR A 549 10.40 -13.16 -8.63
C THR A 549 9.60 -14.14 -7.77
N PRO A 550 8.78 -13.64 -6.83
CA PRO A 550 7.86 -14.48 -6.07
C PRO A 550 6.88 -15.25 -6.96
N ALA A 551 6.39 -14.64 -8.03
CA ALA A 551 5.53 -15.30 -9.02
C ALA A 551 6.22 -16.51 -9.68
N GLU A 552 7.50 -16.39 -10.03
CA GLU A 552 8.27 -17.53 -10.58
C GLU A 552 8.40 -18.66 -9.57
N ARG A 553 8.61 -18.37 -8.29
CA ARG A 553 8.63 -19.42 -7.25
C ARG A 553 7.29 -20.14 -7.14
N LEU A 554 6.17 -19.42 -7.26
CA LEU A 554 4.84 -20.03 -7.28
C LEU A 554 4.64 -20.91 -8.53
N LEU A 555 5.15 -20.48 -9.69
CA LEU A 555 5.13 -21.29 -10.92
C LEU A 555 5.95 -22.58 -10.76
N ASP A 556 7.12 -22.50 -10.14
CA ASP A 556 7.95 -23.68 -9.84
C ASP A 556 7.23 -24.65 -8.90
N LEU A 557 6.57 -24.15 -7.85
CA LEU A 557 5.75 -24.97 -6.95
C LEU A 557 4.56 -25.59 -7.69
N TYR A 558 3.89 -24.83 -8.55
CA TYR A 558 2.77 -25.30 -9.38
C TYR A 558 3.20 -26.44 -10.31
N HIS A 559 4.32 -26.28 -11.03
CA HIS A 559 4.83 -27.29 -11.96
C HIS A 559 5.49 -28.48 -11.27
N GLY A 560 5.98 -28.29 -10.03
CA GLY A 560 6.58 -29.32 -9.19
C GLY A 560 5.61 -29.85 -8.13
N LYS A 561 5.83 -29.44 -6.88
CA LYS A 561 5.22 -30.01 -5.66
C LYS A 561 3.69 -30.04 -5.70
N TRP A 562 3.03 -29.07 -6.32
CA TRP A 562 1.58 -28.97 -6.34
C TRP A 562 0.92 -29.77 -7.46
N GLY A 563 1.69 -30.40 -8.36
CA GLY A 563 1.15 -31.26 -9.40
C GLY A 563 0.15 -30.55 -10.32
N ARG A 564 0.44 -29.30 -10.69
CA ARG A 564 -0.39 -28.43 -11.54
C ARG A 564 -1.77 -28.10 -10.97
N LYS A 565 -1.87 -27.99 -9.64
CA LYS A 565 -3.05 -27.48 -8.93
C LYS A 565 -2.73 -26.16 -8.25
N VAL A 566 -3.66 -25.21 -8.31
CA VAL A 566 -3.48 -23.91 -7.65
C VAL A 566 -3.84 -23.95 -6.17
N ASP A 567 -4.72 -24.86 -5.76
CA ASP A 567 -5.30 -24.92 -4.41
C ASP A 567 -4.27 -24.81 -3.26
N PRO A 568 -3.07 -25.42 -3.33
CA PRO A 568 -2.06 -25.26 -2.29
C PRO A 568 -1.54 -23.82 -2.09
N VAL A 569 -1.78 -22.89 -3.04
CA VAL A 569 -1.46 -21.46 -2.84
C VAL A 569 -2.24 -20.85 -1.67
N PHE A 570 -3.44 -21.38 -1.39
CA PHE A 570 -4.28 -20.94 -0.26
C PHE A 570 -3.72 -21.37 1.10
N GLU A 571 -2.77 -22.31 1.13
CA GLU A 571 -2.00 -22.66 2.32
C GLU A 571 -0.64 -21.95 2.33
N GLU A 572 0.06 -21.93 1.19
CA GLU A 572 1.41 -21.35 1.04
C GLU A 572 1.44 -19.84 1.32
N LEU A 573 0.38 -19.13 0.93
CA LEU A 573 0.26 -17.67 1.08
C LEU A 573 -0.85 -17.25 2.05
N LEU A 574 -1.27 -18.16 2.94
CA LEU A 574 -2.16 -17.87 4.07
C LEU A 574 -1.46 -16.95 5.09
N TYR A 575 -2.17 -15.97 5.65
CA TYR A 575 -1.64 -15.06 6.69
C TYR A 575 -1.55 -15.66 8.10
#